data_AF-A0A9P5JDC2-F1
#
_entry.id   AF-A0A9P5JDC2-F1
#
_cell.length_a   1.000
_cell.length_b   1.000
_cell.length_c   1.000
_cell.angle_alpha   90.00
_cell.angle_beta   90.00
_cell.angle_gamma   90.00
#
_symmetry.space_group_name_H-M   'P 1'
#
loop_
_entity.id
_entity.type
_entity.pdbx_description
1 polymer ?
#
loop_
_entity_poly.entity_id
_entity_poly.type
_entity_poly.pdbx_seq_one_letter_code
_entity_poly.pdbx_strand_id
1 'polypeptide(L)'
;MNSANAELDTVRPPTDIKQVLDEEIKEWHFHIYFLQNNDVSKGKAIQLRDAILSLRKDGAFVAVPLFRVNYGPMGPHPIGSYEVWCPIESFASVFSYLTLYRDDLSVLVHPLTREEKKDHEIRRVWMGQPYGIDLSVLPVLSEEIPFQYASLKLGYNTDEPRPNLELLRERGRNIEEKLAHEPEAAVTAS
;
A
#
# COMPACT_ATOMS: atom_id res chain seq x y z
N MET A 1 50.19 1.14 0.20
CA MET A 1 49.35 2.25 0.69
C MET A 1 47.93 1.99 0.24
N ASN A 2 47.04 1.94 1.23
CA ASN A 2 45.69 1.38 1.21
C ASN A 2 44.77 1.99 0.13
N SER A 3 44.28 1.16 -0.79
CA SER A 3 42.97 1.39 -1.42
C SER A 3 41.94 0.71 -0.52
N ALA A 4 41.28 1.56 0.27
CA ALA A 4 40.27 1.20 1.24
C ALA A 4 39.21 0.26 0.64
N ASN A 5 38.98 -0.86 1.33
CA ASN A 5 37.69 -1.53 1.29
C ASN A 5 36.66 -0.49 1.73
N ALA A 6 35.88 0.04 0.77
CA ALA A 6 34.64 0.70 1.12
C ALA A 6 33.77 -0.38 1.77
N GLU A 7 33.71 -0.38 3.10
CA GLU A 7 32.67 -1.10 3.82
C GLU A 7 31.35 -0.61 3.23
N LEU A 8 30.70 -1.50 2.49
CA LEU A 8 29.31 -1.36 2.09
C LEU A 8 28.54 -1.11 3.38
N ASP A 9 28.23 0.16 3.66
CA ASP A 9 27.35 0.62 4.72
C ASP A 9 25.93 0.12 4.40
N THR A 10 25.78 -1.20 4.54
CA THR A 10 24.63 -1.95 4.08
C THR A 10 23.76 -2.13 5.30
N VAL A 11 22.79 -1.23 5.42
CA VAL A 11 21.60 -1.49 6.21
C VAL A 11 20.99 -2.77 5.67
N ARG A 12 21.17 -3.88 6.40
CA ARG A 12 20.58 -5.16 6.03
C ARG A 12 19.07 -5.09 6.29
N PRO A 13 18.23 -5.66 5.42
CA PRO A 13 16.82 -5.82 5.73
C PRO A 13 16.63 -6.53 7.08
N PRO A 14 15.70 -6.06 7.93
CA PRO A 14 15.45 -6.71 9.21
C PRO A 14 14.91 -8.13 9.01
N THR A 15 15.43 -9.07 9.79
CA THR A 15 14.97 -10.47 9.79
C THR A 15 14.37 -10.89 11.12
N ASP A 16 14.37 -10.01 12.13
CA ASP A 16 13.66 -10.27 13.38
C ASP A 16 12.15 -10.19 13.14
N ILE A 17 11.47 -11.32 13.37
CA ILE A 17 10.03 -11.44 13.11
C ILE A 17 9.20 -10.46 13.93
N LYS A 18 9.61 -10.15 15.17
CA LYS A 18 8.86 -9.22 16.01
C LYS A 18 8.97 -7.81 15.44
N GLN A 19 10.17 -7.37 15.07
CA GLN A 19 10.38 -6.08 14.44
C GLN A 19 9.52 -5.94 13.17
N VAL A 20 9.58 -6.91 12.25
CA VAL A 20 8.86 -6.85 10.97
C VAL A 20 7.34 -6.78 11.17
N LEU A 21 6.80 -7.54 12.13
CA LEU A 21 5.37 -7.51 12.44
C LEU A 21 4.92 -6.23 13.14
N ASP A 22 5.78 -5.67 13.99
CA ASP A 22 5.50 -4.43 14.71
C ASP A 22 5.52 -3.21 13.77
N GLU A 23 6.33 -3.27 12.71
CA GLU A 23 6.48 -2.22 11.69
C GLU A 23 5.56 -2.42 10.46
N GLU A 24 4.73 -3.48 10.45
CA GLU A 24 3.85 -3.77 9.31
C GLU A 24 2.86 -2.63 9.04
N ILE A 25 2.77 -2.22 7.78
CA ILE A 25 1.85 -1.18 7.33
C ILE A 25 0.42 -1.71 7.44
N LYS A 26 -0.45 -0.93 8.09
CA LYS A 26 -1.83 -1.34 8.35
C LYS A 26 -2.87 -0.65 7.48
N GLU A 27 -2.52 0.47 6.86
CA GLU A 27 -3.44 1.25 6.02
C GLU A 27 -2.72 1.78 4.78
N TRP A 28 -3.47 1.88 3.68
CA TRP A 28 -2.99 2.24 2.36
C TRP A 28 -3.96 3.20 1.68
N HIS A 29 -3.41 4.06 0.83
CA HIS A 29 -4.20 4.86 -0.11
C HIS A 29 -3.98 4.40 -1.54
N PHE A 30 -5.06 4.39 -2.28
CA PHE A 30 -5.10 4.26 -3.73
C PHE A 30 -5.63 5.56 -4.30
N HIS A 31 -4.80 6.31 -5.04
CA HIS A 31 -5.25 7.48 -5.77
C HIS A 31 -5.44 7.13 -7.24
N ILE A 32 -6.69 7.09 -7.67
CA ILE A 32 -7.06 6.80 -9.06
C ILE A 32 -6.96 8.10 -9.84
N TYR A 33 -6.12 8.10 -10.87
CA TYR A 33 -5.80 9.28 -11.68
C TYR A 33 -6.55 9.23 -13.01
N PHE A 34 -7.03 10.39 -13.45
CA PHE A 34 -7.71 10.56 -14.72
C PHE A 34 -7.33 11.88 -15.39
N LEU A 35 -7.38 11.89 -16.72
CA LEU A 35 -7.14 13.10 -17.51
C LEU A 35 -8.33 14.03 -17.34
N GLN A 36 -8.16 15.10 -16.56
CA GLN A 36 -9.25 15.98 -16.13
C GLN A 36 -10.01 16.68 -17.26
N ASN A 37 -9.33 16.93 -18.39
CA ASN A 37 -9.90 17.57 -19.57
C ASN A 37 -10.40 16.56 -20.62
N ASN A 38 -10.49 15.27 -20.27
CA ASN A 38 -10.99 14.22 -21.12
C ASN A 38 -12.21 13.56 -20.45
N ASP A 39 -13.40 13.79 -21.02
CA ASP A 39 -14.65 13.29 -20.46
C ASP A 39 -14.73 11.77 -20.40
N VAL A 40 -14.09 11.06 -21.34
CA VAL A 40 -14.04 9.59 -21.33
C VAL A 40 -13.20 9.09 -20.15
N SER A 41 -11.99 9.65 -19.97
CA SER A 41 -11.11 9.28 -18.85
C SER A 41 -11.75 9.58 -17.49
N LYS A 42 -12.34 10.77 -17.35
CA LYS A 42 -13.13 11.15 -16.16
C LYS A 42 -14.32 10.20 -15.95
N GLY A 43 -15.06 9.86 -17.00
CA GLY A 43 -16.18 8.94 -16.95
C GLY A 43 -15.79 7.54 -16.47
N LYS A 44 -14.66 7.00 -16.94
CA LYS A 44 -14.09 5.72 -16.46
C LYS A 44 -13.76 5.78 -14.96
N ALA A 45 -13.15 6.88 -14.52
CA ALA A 45 -12.77 7.06 -13.11
C ALA A 45 -13.99 7.08 -12.19
N ILE A 46 -15.06 7.78 -12.59
CA ILE A 46 -16.32 7.79 -11.81
C ILE A 46 -16.98 6.40 -11.81
N GLN A 47 -17.02 5.70 -12.95
CA GLN A 47 -17.56 4.33 -13.01
C GLN A 47 -16.79 3.37 -12.11
N LEU A 48 -15.45 3.45 -12.08
CA LEU A 48 -14.63 2.64 -11.20
C LEU A 48 -14.91 2.96 -9.73
N ARG A 49 -15.04 4.24 -9.38
CA ARG A 49 -15.41 4.67 -8.02
C ARG A 49 -16.76 4.11 -7.59
N ASP A 50 -17.76 4.15 -8.46
CA ASP A 50 -19.10 3.63 -8.18
C ASP A 50 -19.08 2.10 -8.03
N ALA A 51 -18.29 1.39 -8.84
CA ALA A 51 -18.09 -0.04 -8.71
C ALA A 51 -17.44 -0.42 -7.35
N ILE A 52 -16.42 0.31 -6.91
CA ILE A 52 -15.80 0.13 -5.59
C ILE A 52 -16.84 0.33 -4.47
N LEU A 53 -17.68 1.35 -4.57
CA LEU A 53 -18.75 1.61 -3.59
C LEU A 53 -19.78 0.47 -3.54
N SER A 54 -20.18 -0.06 -4.71
CA SER A 54 -21.09 -1.20 -4.79
C SER A 54 -20.46 -2.45 -4.18
N LEU A 55 -19.22 -2.78 -4.55
CA LEU A 55 -18.52 -3.97 -4.04
C LEU A 55 -18.27 -3.90 -2.53
N ARG A 56 -17.95 -2.71 -2.00
CA ARG A 56 -17.90 -2.49 -0.54
C ARG A 56 -19.25 -2.77 0.11
N LYS A 57 -20.33 -2.24 -0.46
CA LYS A 57 -21.69 -2.43 0.07
C LYS A 57 -22.07 -3.92 0.08
N ASP A 58 -21.66 -4.66 -0.94
CA ASP A 58 -21.95 -6.09 -1.09
C ASP A 58 -20.96 -7.00 -0.32
N GLY A 59 -19.98 -6.41 0.37
CA GLY A 59 -19.07 -7.12 1.26
C GLY A 59 -17.87 -7.80 0.58
N ALA A 60 -17.55 -7.44 -0.67
CA ALA A 60 -16.42 -8.03 -1.40
C ALA A 60 -15.06 -7.66 -0.77
N PHE A 61 -14.95 -6.46 -0.23
CA PHE A 61 -13.78 -5.93 0.48
C PHE A 61 -14.14 -4.62 1.19
N VAL A 62 -13.24 -4.13 2.05
CA VAL A 62 -13.32 -2.80 2.63
C VAL A 62 -12.40 -1.85 1.87
N ALA A 63 -13.01 -0.91 1.15
CA ALA A 63 -12.32 0.20 0.49
C ALA A 63 -13.20 1.44 0.55
N VAL A 64 -12.67 2.57 1.02
CA VAL A 64 -13.47 3.77 1.28
C VAL A 64 -13.00 4.92 0.41
N PRO A 65 -13.68 5.18 -0.74
CA PRO A 65 -13.44 6.37 -1.51
C PRO A 65 -13.73 7.62 -0.69
N LEU A 66 -12.82 8.59 -0.70
CA LEU A 66 -13.05 9.89 -0.11
C LEU A 66 -14.28 10.54 -0.78
N PHE A 67 -15.04 11.32 -0.01
CA PHE A 67 -16.28 11.93 -0.52
C PHE A 67 -16.04 12.86 -1.72
N ARG A 68 -14.87 13.49 -1.78
CA ARG A 68 -14.48 14.44 -2.83
C ARG A 68 -13.78 13.73 -3.99
N VAL A 69 -14.08 14.19 -5.20
CA VAL A 69 -13.27 13.96 -6.41
C VAL A 69 -12.53 15.25 -6.74
N ASN A 70 -11.22 15.17 -6.94
CA ASN A 70 -10.40 16.30 -7.37
C ASN A 70 -10.45 16.36 -8.89
N TYR A 71 -11.24 17.27 -9.48
CA TYR A 71 -11.32 17.45 -10.94
C TYR A 71 -10.14 18.22 -11.56
N GLY A 72 -9.05 18.34 -10.80
CA GLY A 72 -7.81 18.98 -11.20
C GLY A 72 -6.74 18.71 -10.14
N PRO A 73 -5.52 19.26 -10.33
CA PRO A 73 -4.42 19.07 -9.39
C PRO A 73 -4.81 19.53 -7.97
N MET A 74 -4.45 18.75 -6.97
CA MET A 74 -4.72 19.09 -5.56
C MET A 74 -3.70 18.40 -4.65
N GLY A 75 -3.12 19.16 -3.72
CA GLY A 75 -2.07 18.66 -2.83
C GLY A 75 -0.89 18.12 -3.67
N PRO A 76 -0.38 16.91 -3.37
CA PRO A 76 0.76 16.35 -4.09
C PRO A 76 0.38 15.78 -5.48
N HIS A 77 -0.92 15.73 -5.80
CA HIS A 77 -1.43 15.07 -7.00
C HIS A 77 -1.49 16.04 -8.20
N PRO A 78 -0.82 15.71 -9.33
CA PRO A 78 -0.60 16.64 -10.44
C PRO A 78 -1.74 16.73 -11.45
N ILE A 79 -2.74 15.85 -11.36
CA ILE A 79 -3.87 15.76 -12.30
C ILE A 79 -5.16 15.41 -11.54
N GLY A 80 -6.27 15.24 -12.26
CA GLY A 80 -7.53 14.81 -11.66
C GLY A 80 -7.37 13.47 -10.93
N SER A 81 -7.88 13.39 -9.69
CA SER A 81 -7.74 12.20 -8.86
C SER A 81 -8.88 12.03 -7.86
N TYR A 82 -9.02 10.84 -7.30
CA TYR A 82 -9.69 10.62 -6.02
C TYR A 82 -8.98 9.57 -5.19
N GLU A 83 -9.03 9.73 -3.88
CA GLU A 83 -8.46 8.83 -2.89
C GLU A 83 -9.43 7.70 -2.56
N VAL A 84 -8.88 6.50 -2.35
CA VAL A 84 -9.55 5.36 -1.74
C VAL A 84 -8.66 4.83 -0.63
N TRP A 85 -9.17 4.91 0.61
CA TRP A 85 -8.53 4.28 1.76
C TRP A 85 -8.82 2.78 1.80
N CYS A 86 -7.81 2.00 2.18
CA CYS A 86 -7.90 0.55 2.31
C CYS A 86 -7.12 0.08 3.54
N PRO A 87 -7.73 -0.72 4.43
CA PRO A 87 -7.01 -1.37 5.51
C PRO A 87 -6.27 -2.63 5.00
N ILE A 88 -5.23 -3.07 5.71
CA ILE A 88 -4.38 -4.20 5.31
C ILE A 88 -5.17 -5.49 5.10
N GLU A 89 -6.24 -5.69 5.87
CA GLU A 89 -7.15 -6.83 5.83
C GLU A 89 -7.87 -6.96 4.47
N SER A 90 -7.99 -5.86 3.72
CA SER A 90 -8.61 -5.84 2.38
C SER A 90 -7.63 -5.51 1.26
N PHE A 91 -6.35 -5.26 1.56
CA PHE A 91 -5.37 -4.76 0.59
C PHE A 91 -5.25 -5.69 -0.61
N ALA A 92 -5.04 -6.99 -0.40
CA ALA A 92 -4.85 -7.95 -1.49
C ALA A 92 -6.08 -8.01 -2.42
N SER A 93 -7.29 -8.00 -1.86
CA SER A 93 -8.54 -8.03 -2.62
C SER A 93 -8.74 -6.76 -3.46
N VAL A 94 -8.49 -5.59 -2.86
CA VAL A 94 -8.60 -4.29 -3.55
C VAL A 94 -7.52 -4.17 -4.63
N PHE A 95 -6.28 -4.51 -4.30
CA PHE A 95 -5.16 -4.47 -5.24
C PHE A 95 -5.39 -5.41 -6.42
N SER A 96 -5.88 -6.62 -6.18
CA SER A 96 -6.25 -7.58 -7.23
C SER A 96 -7.37 -7.05 -8.12
N TYR A 97 -8.46 -6.54 -7.54
CA TYR A 97 -9.58 -5.97 -8.29
C TYR A 97 -9.12 -4.80 -9.18
N LEU A 98 -8.37 -3.84 -8.64
CA LEU A 98 -7.88 -2.71 -9.41
C LEU A 98 -6.89 -3.13 -10.49
N THR A 99 -6.05 -4.14 -10.24
CA THR A 99 -5.13 -4.69 -11.25
C THR A 99 -5.88 -5.20 -12.48
N LEU A 100 -7.03 -5.84 -12.28
CA LEU A 100 -7.82 -6.44 -13.34
C LEU A 100 -8.80 -5.46 -14.02
N TYR A 101 -9.39 -4.53 -13.26
CA TYR A 101 -10.60 -3.81 -13.67
C TYR A 101 -10.49 -2.28 -13.68
N ARG A 102 -9.29 -1.71 -13.49
CA ARG A 102 -9.09 -0.25 -13.58
C ARG A 102 -9.07 0.33 -14.99
N ASP A 103 -9.23 -0.50 -16.02
CA ASP A 103 -9.05 -0.12 -17.43
C ASP A 103 -7.64 0.50 -17.64
N ASP A 104 -7.54 1.64 -18.30
CA ASP A 104 -6.31 2.39 -18.57
C ASP A 104 -5.96 3.45 -17.49
N LEU A 105 -6.74 3.55 -16.40
CA LEU A 105 -6.51 4.55 -15.35
C LEU A 105 -5.27 4.24 -14.52
N SER A 106 -4.38 5.22 -14.36
CA SER A 106 -3.24 5.06 -13.46
C SER A 106 -3.67 5.11 -12.00
N VAL A 107 -3.00 4.34 -11.14
CA VAL A 107 -3.25 4.33 -9.70
C VAL A 107 -1.95 4.47 -8.93
N LEU A 108 -1.84 5.53 -8.13
CA LEU A 108 -0.79 5.67 -7.13
C LEU A 108 -1.22 4.90 -5.89
N VAL A 109 -0.40 3.95 -5.43
CA VAL A 109 -0.63 3.20 -4.20
C VAL A 109 0.48 3.54 -3.22
N HIS A 110 0.16 3.96 -2.00
CA HIS A 110 1.18 4.25 -0.99
C HIS A 110 0.70 3.89 0.42
N PRO A 111 1.63 3.57 1.34
CA PRO A 111 1.28 3.28 2.73
C PRO A 111 0.90 4.55 3.48
N LEU A 112 0.23 4.40 4.63
CA LEU A 112 -0.05 5.49 5.57
C LEU A 112 0.83 5.34 6.79
N THR A 113 2.00 5.96 6.78
CA THR A 113 2.88 6.04 7.94
C THR A 113 2.99 7.50 8.42
N ARG A 114 3.86 7.73 9.40
CA ARG A 114 4.21 9.10 9.82
C ARG A 114 5.14 9.79 8.83
N GLU A 115 5.79 9.06 7.92
CA GLU A 115 6.74 9.60 6.94
C GLU A 115 6.03 9.83 5.59
N GLU A 116 4.98 10.66 5.57
CA GLU A 116 4.10 10.85 4.40
C GLU A 116 4.87 11.19 3.11
N LYS A 117 5.87 12.06 3.18
CA LYS A 117 6.72 12.38 2.03
C LYS A 117 7.42 11.13 1.47
N LYS A 118 7.98 10.29 2.34
CA LYS A 118 8.68 9.05 1.96
C LYS A 118 7.71 8.00 1.43
N ASP A 119 6.49 7.97 1.99
CA ASP A 119 5.40 7.12 1.53
C ASP A 119 5.03 7.45 0.09
N HIS A 120 4.93 8.74 -0.24
CA HIS A 120 4.65 9.23 -1.58
C HIS A 120 5.86 9.21 -2.53
N GLU A 121 7.09 9.16 -2.03
CA GLU A 121 8.31 9.25 -2.83
C GLU A 121 8.86 7.87 -3.21
N ILE A 122 9.29 7.09 -2.21
CA ILE A 122 10.06 5.85 -2.43
C ILE A 122 9.29 4.58 -2.05
N ARG A 123 8.27 4.66 -1.18
CA ARG A 123 7.46 3.49 -0.79
C ARG A 123 6.21 3.32 -1.64
N ARG A 124 5.94 4.27 -2.54
CA ARG A 124 4.82 4.20 -3.47
C ARG A 124 5.01 3.12 -4.52
N VAL A 125 3.89 2.64 -5.03
CA VAL A 125 3.77 1.76 -6.19
C VAL A 125 2.83 2.40 -7.20
N TRP A 126 3.05 2.14 -8.47
CA TRP A 126 2.16 2.58 -9.54
C TRP A 126 1.55 1.39 -10.26
N MET A 127 0.23 1.43 -10.46
CA MET A 127 -0.41 0.64 -11.51
C MET A 127 -0.57 1.53 -12.75
N GLY A 128 -0.09 1.06 -13.90
CA GLY A 128 -0.13 1.83 -15.14
C GLY A 128 0.95 2.92 -15.20
N GLN A 129 0.68 4.00 -15.91
CA GLN A 129 1.65 5.08 -16.15
C GLN A 129 1.91 5.88 -14.85
N PRO A 130 3.16 5.97 -14.36
CA PRO A 130 3.47 6.82 -13.22
C PRO A 130 3.40 8.30 -13.57
N TYR A 131 3.06 9.12 -12.58
CA TYR A 131 3.06 10.58 -12.67
C TYR A 131 4.05 11.20 -11.67
N GLY A 132 4.57 12.39 -11.99
CA GLY A 132 5.35 13.18 -11.06
C GLY A 132 4.49 13.66 -9.89
N ILE A 133 4.98 13.47 -8.66
CA ILE A 133 4.28 13.89 -7.44
C ILE A 133 4.97 15.14 -6.90
N ASP A 134 4.19 16.16 -6.52
CA ASP A 134 4.73 17.34 -5.85
C ASP A 134 5.00 17.02 -4.39
N LEU A 135 6.24 16.66 -4.08
CA LEU A 135 6.68 16.32 -2.73
C LEU A 135 6.94 17.56 -1.85
N SER A 136 6.84 18.78 -2.39
CA SER A 136 7.13 20.00 -1.65
C SER A 136 6.03 20.37 -0.65
N VAL A 137 4.82 19.85 -0.88
CA VAL A 137 3.63 20.11 -0.04
C VAL A 137 3.43 19.09 1.09
N LEU A 138 4.26 18.05 1.14
CA LEU A 138 4.14 16.96 2.10
C LEU A 138 5.08 17.14 3.31
N PRO A 139 4.59 16.88 4.54
CA PRO A 139 5.46 16.87 5.71
C PRO A 139 6.45 15.71 5.64
N VAL A 140 7.65 15.93 6.18
CA VAL A 140 8.66 14.87 6.29
C VAL A 140 8.27 13.84 7.35
N LEU A 141 7.74 14.33 8.48
CA LEU A 141 7.31 13.50 9.60
C LEU A 141 6.09 14.13 10.29
N SER A 142 5.02 13.35 10.42
CA SER A 142 3.81 13.72 11.15
C SER A 142 3.91 13.31 12.63
N GLU A 143 3.26 14.05 13.52
CA GLU A 143 3.21 13.73 14.97
C GLU A 143 2.52 12.38 15.21
N GLU A 144 1.38 12.19 14.55
CA GLU A 144 0.56 10.99 14.64
C GLU A 144 0.49 10.25 13.30
N ILE A 145 0.14 8.97 13.34
CA ILE A 145 -0.23 8.22 12.14
C ILE A 145 -1.58 8.77 11.67
N PRO A 146 -1.74 9.17 10.39
CA PRO A 146 -2.99 9.73 9.88
C PRO A 146 -4.03 8.63 9.60
N PHE A 147 -4.29 7.75 10.58
CA PHE A 147 -5.24 6.66 10.40
C PHE A 147 -6.65 7.19 10.17
N GLN A 148 -7.44 6.49 9.34
CA GLN A 148 -8.78 6.91 8.97
C GLN A 148 -9.82 5.86 9.36
N TYR A 149 -11.08 6.28 9.49
CA TYR A 149 -12.23 5.38 9.69
C TYR A 149 -12.15 4.45 10.92
N ALA A 150 -11.71 4.99 12.07
CA ALA A 150 -11.59 4.24 13.32
C ALA A 150 -12.84 3.44 13.74
N SER A 151 -14.04 3.89 13.33
CA SER A 151 -15.30 3.16 13.56
C SER A 151 -15.34 1.77 12.93
N LEU A 152 -14.52 1.49 11.91
CA LEU A 152 -14.49 0.21 11.22
C LEU A 152 -13.68 -0.86 11.96
N LYS A 153 -12.85 -0.47 12.94
CA LYS A 153 -12.01 -1.40 13.72
C LYS A 153 -11.10 -2.28 12.85
N LEU A 154 -10.49 -1.67 11.84
CA LEU A 154 -9.55 -2.28 10.89
C LEU A 154 -8.26 -1.47 10.83
N GLY A 155 -7.23 -2.02 10.21
CA GLY A 155 -5.97 -1.32 10.00
C GLY A 155 -5.32 -0.94 11.34
N TYR A 156 -4.96 0.34 11.54
CA TYR A 156 -4.35 0.78 12.80
C TYR A 156 -5.32 0.75 13.99
N ASN A 157 -6.63 0.60 13.75
CA ASN A 157 -7.68 0.54 14.76
C ASN A 157 -8.21 -0.87 15.03
N THR A 158 -7.54 -1.91 14.52
CA THR A 158 -7.96 -3.29 14.73
C THR A 158 -7.88 -3.69 16.22
N ASP A 159 -8.91 -4.38 16.69
CA ASP A 159 -8.93 -4.99 18.02
C ASP A 159 -8.39 -6.45 17.98
N GLU A 160 -7.98 -6.93 16.79
CA GLU A 160 -7.44 -8.28 16.65
C GLU A 160 -6.11 -8.43 17.40
N PRO A 161 -5.93 -9.53 18.15
CA PRO A 161 -4.71 -9.77 18.90
C PRO A 161 -3.54 -10.01 17.96
N ARG A 162 -2.34 -9.54 18.37
CA ARG A 162 -1.12 -9.84 17.61
C ARG A 162 -0.88 -11.34 17.52
N PRO A 163 -0.33 -11.84 16.39
CA PRO A 163 0.01 -13.24 16.25
C PRO A 163 0.98 -13.72 17.33
N ASN A 164 0.81 -14.97 17.79
CA ASN A 164 1.76 -15.62 18.67
C ASN A 164 3.07 -15.93 17.91
N LEU A 165 4.19 -15.37 18.37
CA LEU A 165 5.50 -15.51 17.73
C LEU A 165 6.01 -16.96 17.70
N GLU A 166 5.71 -17.77 18.71
CA GLU A 166 6.11 -19.18 18.74
C GLU A 166 5.38 -19.99 17.67
N LEU A 167 4.06 -19.78 17.56
CA LEU A 167 3.24 -20.38 16.53
C LEU A 167 3.68 -19.95 15.12
N LEU A 168 4.05 -18.67 14.94
CA LEU A 168 4.59 -18.21 13.65
C LEU A 168 5.91 -18.88 13.30
N ARG A 169 6.82 -19.04 14.27
CA ARG A 169 8.08 -19.75 14.05
C ARG A 169 7.86 -21.23 13.73
N GLU A 170 6.89 -21.87 14.38
CA GLU A 170 6.48 -23.24 14.06
C GLU A 170 5.96 -23.37 12.64
N ARG A 171 5.06 -22.47 12.22
CA ARG A 171 4.59 -22.40 10.82
C ARG A 171 5.74 -22.23 9.84
N GLY A 172 6.71 -21.37 10.16
CA GLY A 172 7.91 -21.18 9.35
C GLY A 172 8.71 -22.48 9.18
N ARG A 173 8.98 -23.21 10.27
CA ARG A 173 9.68 -24.51 10.19
C ARG A 173 8.93 -25.52 9.32
N ASN A 174 7.61 -25.60 9.46
CA ASN A 174 6.77 -26.50 8.66
C ASN A 174 6.76 -26.13 7.17
N ILE A 175 6.94 -24.85 6.83
CA ILE A 175 7.10 -24.41 5.43
C ILE A 175 8.47 -24.84 4.91
N GLU A 176 9.55 -24.60 5.66
CA GLU A 176 10.90 -25.00 5.26
C GLU A 176 11.04 -26.50 5.05
N GLU A 177 10.42 -27.33 5.91
CA GLU A 177 10.40 -28.79 5.72
C GLU A 177 9.76 -29.22 4.40
N LYS A 178 8.72 -28.52 3.96
CA LYS A 178 8.08 -28.79 2.66
C LYS A 178 8.95 -28.28 1.51
N LEU A 179 9.45 -27.05 1.61
CA LEU A 179 10.26 -26.42 0.57
C LEU A 179 11.62 -27.11 0.37
N ALA A 180 12.14 -27.83 1.37
CA ALA A 180 13.36 -28.64 1.24
C ALA A 180 13.27 -29.72 0.15
N HIS A 181 12.06 -30.07 -0.28
CA HIS A 181 11.80 -31.05 -1.33
C HIS A 181 11.34 -30.40 -2.66
N GLU A 182 11.19 -29.08 -2.70
CA GLU A 182 10.75 -28.33 -3.88
C GLU A 182 11.98 -27.85 -4.68
N PRO A 183 12.26 -28.40 -5.88
CA PRO A 183 13.51 -28.14 -6.59
C PRO A 183 13.65 -26.70 -7.11
N GLU A 184 12.54 -25.97 -7.20
CA GLU A 184 12.52 -24.56 -7.63
C GLU A 184 12.57 -23.58 -6.44
N ALA A 185 12.47 -24.07 -5.20
CA ALA A 185 12.55 -23.23 -4.02
C ALA A 185 14.02 -22.92 -3.67
N ALA A 186 14.30 -21.65 -3.37
CA ALA A 186 15.59 -21.28 -2.81
C ALA A 186 15.75 -21.90 -1.41
N VAL A 187 16.95 -22.38 -1.10
CA VAL A 187 17.26 -22.95 0.22
C VAL A 187 17.64 -21.85 1.21
N THR A 188 17.16 -21.96 2.44
CA THR A 188 17.62 -21.11 3.54
C THR A 188 19.07 -21.47 3.86
N ALA A 189 19.97 -20.47 3.89
CA ALA A 189 21.36 -20.69 4.26
C ALA A 189 21.44 -21.20 5.72
N SER A 190 22.17 -22.28 5.94
CA SER A 190 22.44 -22.89 7.25
C SER A 190 23.27 -21.99 8.15
#